data_AF-A0A069DVL1-F1
#
_entry.id   AF-A0A069DVL1-F1
#
_cell.length_a   1.000
_cell.length_b   1.000
_cell.length_c   1.000
_cell.angle_alpha   90.00
_cell.angle_beta   90.00
_cell.angle_gamma   90.00
#
_symmetry.space_group_name_H-M   'P 1'
#
loop_
_entity.id
_entity.type
_entity.pdbx_description
1 polymer ?
#
loop_
_entity_poly.entity_id
_entity_poly.type
_entity_poly.pdbx_seq_one_letter_code
_entity_poly.pdbx_strand_id
1 'polypeptide(L)'
;SSRSASLTNTPDSNTFRTRPFRRPPEITVFRENEVESAESSSAIADSDSDTAPRQKGVVRWHSFQRASVRPESYIGQSVSSMSSGQLLVLRKLALLKLTSIMEKHCPTHRTGWNWELPKFMRKIKAPDYKDKTVFGVPLIVSLQRSGQTLPTCIQMALSWLRANALDQVGLFRKPGVRSRIQKLKSMAESQGDEINYEGQQAFDVADMVKQYFRELPEALLTNKLSDTFIAIFQHVPVSLRIEAMQCALLLLPDDHREALHHLLQFLSEVAAHAPTNQMTASNLSVCLAPSLFHWTTAPLSRSASVSPRRNHGVPDPRQLGHNKAAHDCLLALIKNHRELFTICDELLAQCHFSYMEESVPVALEELGAELQQDWRGYLYACQSALMKEAREKSRGWVNVSSWMNVDMSYKKVGDGHPLRLWRVSTDVEAPPTELLHRVLRERQLWDPSLLKWRVVTRLEPNAEVFQYLTASMSPIPAKDYCVLRSWRTELAKGACVIVETSVEHAEGQVLSGGVRGIVLASRYLIEPCGSGKSRIIHLSRVDMKGRTPEWYNKTYGHLCALYLSKIRSSFKHTAEGPESKV
;
A
#
# COMPACT_ATOMS: atom_id res chain seq x y z
N SER A 1 25.67 27.71 59.02
CA SER A 1 26.69 27.53 57.95
C SER A 1 26.38 26.24 57.18
N SER A 2 26.62 26.09 55.88
CA SER A 2 26.69 27.09 54.78
C SER A 2 27.04 26.40 53.44
N ARG A 3 26.16 26.50 52.42
CA ARG A 3 26.42 26.18 50.99
C ARG A 3 26.76 24.69 50.69
N SER A 4 26.66 24.16 49.47
CA SER A 4 26.02 24.61 48.20
C SER A 4 25.70 23.38 47.32
N ALA A 5 24.88 23.56 46.29
CA ALA A 5 24.42 22.48 45.39
C ALA A 5 25.36 22.22 44.19
N SER A 6 25.15 21.09 43.52
CA SER A 6 25.39 20.93 42.08
C SER A 6 24.32 20.01 41.45
N LEU A 7 23.70 20.49 40.36
CA LEU A 7 22.79 19.72 39.50
C LEU A 7 23.55 19.33 38.23
N THR A 8 23.43 18.08 37.78
CA THR A 8 23.82 17.65 36.44
C THR A 8 22.81 16.65 35.87
N ASN A 9 21.68 17.17 35.37
CA ASN A 9 20.81 16.40 34.49
C ASN A 9 21.37 16.48 33.06
N THR A 10 21.89 15.37 32.54
CA THR A 10 22.10 15.19 31.10
C THR A 10 20.78 14.75 30.44
N PRO A 11 20.34 15.35 29.33
CA PRO A 11 19.12 14.94 28.65
C PRO A 11 19.36 13.67 27.81
N ASP A 12 18.79 12.54 28.23
CA ASP A 12 18.78 11.31 27.43
C ASP A 12 18.00 11.48 26.12
N SER A 13 18.56 10.95 25.03
CA SER A 13 18.08 11.22 23.67
C SER A 13 16.92 10.31 23.26
N ASN A 14 15.82 10.94 22.80
CA ASN A 14 14.89 10.42 21.78
C ASN A 14 14.50 8.92 21.87
N THR A 15 14.04 8.47 23.04
CA THR A 15 13.61 7.06 23.23
C THR A 15 12.35 6.71 22.42
N PHE A 16 12.55 6.03 21.28
CA PHE A 16 11.45 5.45 20.50
C PHE A 16 10.67 4.42 21.31
N ARG A 17 9.35 4.55 21.33
CA ARG A 17 8.47 3.48 21.84
C ARG A 17 8.30 2.42 20.76
N THR A 18 8.60 1.18 21.11
CA THR A 18 8.46 -0.01 20.25
C THR A 18 7.34 -0.89 20.76
N ARG A 19 6.59 -1.52 19.86
CA ARG A 19 5.73 -2.65 20.24
C ARG A 19 6.64 -3.88 20.52
N PRO A 20 6.52 -4.57 21.67
CA PRO A 20 7.36 -5.73 21.96
C PRO A 20 7.09 -6.86 20.96
N PHE A 21 8.17 -7.42 20.41
CA PHE A 21 8.16 -8.53 19.45
C PHE A 21 8.58 -9.83 20.17
N ARG A 22 7.98 -10.97 19.82
CA ARG A 22 8.60 -12.27 20.10
C ARG A 22 9.81 -12.43 19.17
N ARG A 23 11.00 -12.64 19.73
CA ARG A 23 12.29 -12.67 19.03
C ARG A 23 12.68 -14.08 18.56
N PRO A 24 13.21 -14.23 17.33
CA PRO A 24 14.35 -15.09 17.01
C PRO A 24 15.68 -14.38 17.35
N PRO A 25 16.82 -15.09 17.48
CA PRO A 25 18.09 -14.52 17.93
C PRO A 25 18.78 -13.60 16.89
N GLU A 26 19.64 -12.71 17.40
CA GLU A 26 20.38 -11.70 16.63
C GLU A 26 21.80 -12.21 16.26
N ILE A 27 22.36 -11.73 15.15
CA ILE A 27 23.79 -11.85 14.79
C ILE A 27 24.35 -10.44 14.61
N THR A 28 25.44 -10.13 15.29
CA THR A 28 26.15 -8.83 15.23
C THR A 28 27.32 -8.87 14.23
N VAL A 29 27.79 -7.69 13.79
CA VAL A 29 29.22 -7.28 13.76
C VAL A 29 29.39 -5.88 13.13
N PHE A 30 29.83 -4.93 13.99
CA PHE A 30 30.69 -3.75 13.74
C PHE A 30 30.32 -2.62 12.76
N ARG A 31 31.12 -1.54 12.84
CA ARG A 31 30.84 -0.13 12.52
C ARG A 31 32.17 0.64 12.40
N GLU A 32 32.23 1.59 11.48
CA GLU A 32 33.02 2.86 11.50
C GLU A 32 32.26 3.84 10.57
N ASN A 33 32.04 5.14 10.87
CA ASN A 33 32.92 6.26 11.24
C ASN A 33 33.80 6.76 10.07
N GLU A 34 33.93 8.05 9.73
CA GLU A 34 33.09 9.26 10.03
C GLU A 34 32.94 10.06 8.68
N VAL A 35 33.00 11.38 8.42
CA VAL A 35 33.29 12.68 9.07
C VAL A 35 32.42 13.78 8.36
N GLU A 36 32.61 15.08 8.64
CA GLU A 36 32.01 16.26 7.95
C GLU A 36 32.75 16.60 6.61
N SER A 37 32.56 17.68 5.83
CA SER A 37 32.03 19.07 6.01
C SER A 37 31.76 19.69 4.61
N ALA A 38 30.67 20.42 4.29
CA ALA A 38 30.25 21.79 4.68
C ALA A 38 30.62 22.90 3.65
N GLU A 39 30.00 24.09 3.80
CA GLU A 39 30.13 25.34 3.01
C GLU A 39 29.57 25.36 1.56
N SER A 40 29.29 26.53 0.96
CA SER A 40 28.18 27.49 1.23
C SER A 40 28.36 28.79 0.43
N SER A 41 27.36 29.21 -0.37
CA SER A 41 27.14 30.61 -0.87
C SER A 41 26.14 30.62 -2.03
N SER A 42 25.46 31.72 -2.41
CA SER A 42 24.81 32.79 -1.62
C SER A 42 24.09 33.74 -2.59
N ALA A 43 22.80 34.06 -2.33
CA ALA A 43 22.09 35.22 -2.91
C ALA A 43 21.94 35.20 -4.47
N ILE A 44 21.26 36.13 -5.16
CA ILE A 44 20.59 37.39 -4.77
C ILE A 44 19.13 37.35 -5.24
N ALA A 45 18.23 38.06 -4.54
CA ALA A 45 16.81 38.21 -4.88
C ALA A 45 16.53 39.55 -5.58
N ASP A 46 15.38 39.66 -6.26
CA ASP A 46 14.79 40.96 -6.57
C ASP A 46 13.24 40.93 -6.53
N SER A 47 12.67 42.11 -6.33
CA SER A 47 11.24 42.46 -6.29
C SER A 47 10.76 42.94 -7.68
N ASP A 48 9.48 43.14 -8.02
CA ASP A 48 8.18 43.19 -7.31
C ASP A 48 7.09 42.63 -8.30
N SER A 49 5.75 42.74 -8.21
CA SER A 49 4.82 43.51 -7.38
C SER A 49 3.40 42.86 -7.27
N ASP A 50 2.46 43.59 -6.68
CA ASP A 50 1.12 43.14 -6.26
C ASP A 50 0.04 43.14 -7.37
N THR A 51 -0.93 42.22 -7.29
CA THR A 51 -2.37 42.46 -7.60
C THR A 51 -3.24 41.21 -7.32
N ALA A 52 -3.94 41.18 -6.18
CA ALA A 52 -4.72 40.01 -5.74
C ALA A 52 -6.25 40.11 -5.97
N PRO A 53 -6.91 39.07 -6.57
CA PRO A 53 -8.36 38.92 -6.57
C PRO A 53 -8.88 37.97 -5.46
N ARG A 54 -9.94 38.38 -4.77
CA ARG A 54 -10.54 37.67 -3.61
C ARG A 54 -11.01 36.24 -3.95
N GLN A 55 -10.31 35.21 -3.45
CA GLN A 55 -10.80 33.83 -3.48
C GLN A 55 -11.62 33.48 -2.22
N LYS A 56 -12.63 32.61 -2.38
CA LYS A 56 -13.33 31.98 -1.24
C LYS A 56 -12.40 30.92 -0.65
N GLY A 57 -11.87 31.17 0.55
CA GLY A 57 -10.87 30.32 1.21
C GLY A 57 -11.30 28.87 1.40
N VAL A 58 -10.97 28.03 0.42
CA VAL A 58 -10.69 26.61 0.63
C VAL A 58 -9.29 26.54 1.20
N VAL A 59 -9.09 25.86 2.33
CA VAL A 59 -7.74 25.59 2.84
C VAL A 59 -7.05 24.66 1.86
N ARG A 60 -6.22 25.24 0.98
CA ARG A 60 -5.41 24.51 0.01
C ARG A 60 -4.34 23.69 0.76
N TRP A 61 -3.86 22.63 0.12
CA TRP A 61 -2.63 21.99 0.56
C TRP A 61 -1.44 22.94 0.30
N HIS A 62 -0.59 23.15 1.30
CA HIS A 62 0.62 23.96 1.16
C HIS A 62 1.71 23.14 0.49
N SER A 63 2.13 23.56 -0.70
CA SER A 63 2.96 22.71 -1.58
C SER A 63 3.71 23.47 -2.67
N PHE A 64 4.29 24.61 -2.30
CA PHE A 64 5.34 25.36 -3.00
C PHE A 64 6.12 26.14 -1.90
N GLN A 65 7.38 26.51 -2.03
CA GLN A 65 8.29 26.49 -3.18
C GLN A 65 9.65 25.86 -2.77
N ARG A 66 10.11 24.83 -3.48
CA ARG A 66 11.53 24.48 -3.58
C ARG A 66 11.83 24.00 -4.99
N ALA A 67 13.05 24.22 -5.48
CA ALA A 67 13.56 23.46 -6.60
C ALA A 67 13.61 21.98 -6.20
N SER A 68 13.24 21.06 -7.10
CA SER A 68 13.26 19.63 -6.79
C SER A 68 14.69 19.11 -6.77
N VAL A 69 15.31 19.19 -5.58
CA VAL A 69 16.58 18.50 -5.27
C VAL A 69 16.31 17.01 -5.35
N ARG A 70 16.49 16.45 -6.56
CA ARG A 70 16.58 15.01 -6.76
C ARG A 70 17.75 14.51 -5.91
N PRO A 71 17.56 13.48 -5.07
CA PRO A 71 18.70 12.85 -4.41
C PRO A 71 19.72 12.41 -5.46
N GLU A 72 21.00 12.62 -5.21
CA GLU A 72 22.11 12.27 -6.12
C GLU A 72 22.40 10.74 -6.14
N SER A 73 21.32 9.96 -6.08
CA SER A 73 21.33 8.52 -6.21
C SER A 73 21.36 8.14 -7.68
N TYR A 74 22.51 7.66 -8.16
CA TYR A 74 22.63 6.95 -9.44
C TYR A 74 21.93 5.57 -9.45
N ILE A 75 21.12 5.29 -8.42
CA ILE A 75 20.31 4.09 -8.26
C ILE A 75 18.85 4.54 -8.29
N GLY A 76 18.10 4.01 -9.27
CA GLY A 76 16.71 4.38 -9.50
C GLY A 76 15.76 4.14 -8.32
N GLN A 77 14.59 4.77 -8.38
CA GLN A 77 13.67 4.84 -7.25
C GLN A 77 12.61 3.74 -7.27
N SER A 78 12.36 3.09 -6.13
CA SER A 78 11.34 2.05 -6.02
C SER A 78 9.95 2.55 -6.40
N VAL A 79 9.16 1.73 -7.10
CA VAL A 79 7.72 1.98 -7.32
C VAL A 79 6.99 2.23 -5.99
N SER A 80 7.49 1.72 -4.86
CA SER A 80 6.90 1.88 -3.53
C SER A 80 7.12 3.25 -2.85
N SER A 81 8.07 4.06 -3.31
CA SER A 81 8.33 5.42 -2.80
C SER A 81 7.63 6.53 -3.58
N MET A 82 7.19 6.24 -4.81
CA MET A 82 6.45 7.17 -5.67
C MET A 82 5.12 7.61 -5.07
N SER A 83 4.73 8.87 -5.27
CA SER A 83 3.40 9.37 -4.91
C SER A 83 2.29 8.88 -5.84
N SER A 84 1.04 9.14 -5.45
CA SER A 84 -0.15 8.99 -6.28
C SER A 84 -0.11 9.86 -7.55
N GLY A 85 0.57 11.01 -7.51
CA GLY A 85 0.77 11.89 -8.66
C GLY A 85 1.84 11.36 -9.62
N GLN A 86 3.03 11.03 -9.09
CA GLN A 86 4.13 10.46 -9.86
C GLN A 86 3.70 9.16 -10.56
N LEU A 87 2.99 8.26 -9.86
CA LEU A 87 2.45 7.03 -10.45
C LEU A 87 1.35 7.28 -11.51
N LEU A 88 0.62 8.40 -11.45
CA LEU A 88 -0.34 8.76 -12.50
C LEU A 88 0.38 9.19 -13.79
N VAL A 89 1.49 9.93 -13.68
CA VAL A 89 2.31 10.35 -14.83
C VAL A 89 3.10 9.16 -15.40
N LEU A 90 3.80 8.41 -14.54
CA LEU A 90 4.53 7.19 -14.91
C LEU A 90 3.65 6.17 -15.65
N ARG A 91 2.40 5.99 -15.24
CA ARG A 91 1.46 5.09 -15.95
C ARG A 91 1.02 5.60 -17.32
N LYS A 92 0.98 6.92 -17.55
CA LYS A 92 0.75 7.47 -18.89
C LYS A 92 1.97 7.22 -19.79
N LEU A 93 3.17 7.51 -19.29
CA LEU A 93 4.42 7.28 -20.02
C LEU A 93 4.64 5.79 -20.33
N ALA A 94 4.44 4.91 -19.35
CA ALA A 94 4.50 3.46 -19.52
C ALA A 94 3.48 2.94 -20.55
N LEU A 95 2.26 3.49 -20.57
CA LEU A 95 1.25 3.13 -21.58
C LEU A 95 1.68 3.55 -23.00
N LEU A 96 2.27 4.75 -23.14
CA LEU A 96 2.77 5.25 -24.42
C LEU A 96 3.99 4.45 -24.91
N LYS A 97 5.00 4.26 -24.06
CA LYS A 97 6.20 3.44 -24.37
C LYS A 97 5.80 2.01 -24.75
N LEU A 98 4.98 1.35 -23.94
CA LEU A 98 4.51 -0.01 -24.24
C LEU A 98 3.72 -0.06 -25.55
N THR A 99 2.82 0.91 -25.79
CA THR A 99 2.08 0.98 -27.07
C THR A 99 3.03 1.06 -28.26
N SER A 100 4.02 1.96 -28.22
CA SER A 100 5.00 2.11 -29.31
C SER A 100 5.85 0.85 -29.54
N ILE A 101 6.32 0.19 -28.47
CA ILE A 101 7.08 -1.07 -28.56
C ILE A 101 6.19 -2.18 -29.17
N MET A 102 4.95 -2.29 -28.71
CA MET A 102 4.03 -3.35 -29.12
C MET A 102 3.55 -3.16 -30.57
N GLU A 103 3.21 -1.94 -30.99
CA GLU A 103 2.84 -1.62 -32.39
C GLU A 103 4.00 -1.83 -33.37
N LYS A 104 5.24 -1.56 -32.94
CA LYS A 104 6.45 -1.73 -33.77
C LYS A 104 6.86 -3.19 -33.97
N HIS A 105 6.55 -4.07 -33.02
CA HIS A 105 7.10 -5.43 -32.98
C HIS A 105 6.06 -6.57 -33.02
N CYS A 106 4.81 -6.35 -32.60
CA CYS A 106 3.78 -7.39 -32.62
C CYS A 106 3.01 -7.41 -33.96
N PRO A 107 2.67 -8.58 -34.53
CA PRO A 107 1.98 -8.65 -35.82
C PRO A 107 0.55 -8.10 -35.75
N THR A 108 0.30 -6.97 -36.41
CA THR A 108 -1.07 -6.46 -36.61
C THR A 108 -1.79 -7.25 -37.73
N HIS A 109 -3.12 -7.30 -37.65
CA HIS A 109 -4.05 -7.83 -38.66
C HIS A 109 -3.99 -9.32 -39.09
N ARG A 110 -2.99 -10.14 -38.73
CA ARG A 110 -2.94 -11.58 -39.14
C ARG A 110 -3.19 -12.62 -38.05
N THR A 111 -3.11 -12.27 -36.76
CA THR A 111 -3.20 -13.22 -35.64
C THR A 111 -4.51 -13.15 -34.85
N GLY A 112 -5.39 -12.20 -35.17
CA GLY A 112 -6.58 -11.87 -34.37
C GLY A 112 -6.26 -11.06 -33.09
N TRP A 113 -4.99 -10.78 -32.83
CA TRP A 113 -4.54 -9.90 -31.75
C TRP A 113 -4.55 -8.45 -32.25
N ASN A 114 -5.39 -7.63 -31.62
CA ASN A 114 -5.39 -6.18 -31.79
C ASN A 114 -4.88 -5.54 -30.50
N TRP A 115 -3.90 -4.64 -30.58
CA TRP A 115 -3.53 -3.76 -29.47
C TRP A 115 -4.60 -2.69 -29.26
N GLU A 116 -5.76 -3.08 -28.69
CA GLU A 116 -6.71 -2.11 -28.16
C GLU A 116 -6.17 -1.53 -26.85
N LEU A 117 -5.97 -0.21 -26.81
CA LEU A 117 -5.59 0.55 -25.62
C LEU A 117 -6.39 0.04 -24.40
N PRO A 118 -5.75 -0.49 -23.33
CA PRO A 118 -6.44 -1.22 -22.27
C PRO A 118 -7.52 -0.41 -21.54
N LYS A 119 -8.75 -0.45 -22.06
CA LYS A 119 -9.94 0.13 -21.43
C LYS A 119 -10.00 -0.38 -19.99
N PHE A 120 -9.77 0.54 -19.05
CA PHE A 120 -9.65 0.26 -17.62
C PHE A 120 -10.82 -0.62 -17.16
N MET A 121 -10.51 -1.60 -16.30
CA MET A 121 -11.33 -2.80 -16.08
C MET A 121 -12.83 -2.47 -15.99
N ARG A 122 -13.61 -3.00 -16.96
CA ARG A 122 -15.06 -2.80 -17.00
C ARG A 122 -15.66 -3.28 -15.69
N LYS A 123 -16.60 -2.50 -15.15
CA LYS A 123 -17.28 -2.80 -13.89
C LYS A 123 -18.19 -4.03 -14.07
N ILE A 124 -17.64 -5.21 -13.85
CA ILE A 124 -18.44 -6.44 -13.69
C ILE A 124 -19.34 -6.23 -12.46
N LYS A 125 -20.60 -6.70 -12.50
CA LYS A 125 -21.41 -6.83 -11.29
C LYS A 125 -20.70 -7.84 -10.39
N ALA A 126 -20.01 -7.36 -9.35
CA ALA A 126 -19.37 -8.23 -8.39
C ALA A 126 -20.44 -9.13 -7.73
N PRO A 127 -20.28 -10.47 -7.74
CA PRO A 127 -21.09 -11.32 -6.89
C PRO A 127 -20.81 -11.00 -5.42
N ASP A 128 -21.76 -11.31 -4.54
CA ASP A 128 -21.60 -11.03 -3.11
C ASP A 128 -20.69 -12.11 -2.48
N TYR A 129 -19.45 -11.74 -2.17
CA TYR A 129 -18.43 -12.67 -1.64
C TYR A 129 -18.62 -13.01 -0.15
N LYS A 130 -19.82 -12.89 0.43
CA LYS A 130 -20.06 -13.17 1.87
C LYS A 130 -19.68 -14.59 2.26
N ASP A 131 -19.98 -15.57 1.41
CA ASP A 131 -19.84 -16.99 1.71
C ASP A 131 -18.39 -17.51 1.56
N LYS A 132 -17.41 -16.63 1.26
CA LYS A 132 -16.00 -16.97 1.09
C LYS A 132 -15.09 -15.88 1.67
N THR A 133 -14.04 -16.29 2.37
CA THR A 133 -13.09 -15.38 3.02
C THR A 133 -11.75 -15.31 2.30
N VAL A 134 -11.26 -16.43 1.72
CA VAL A 134 -9.90 -16.54 1.16
C VAL A 134 -9.90 -16.96 -0.33
N PHE A 135 -10.38 -18.16 -0.66
CA PHE A 135 -10.27 -18.76 -2.00
C PHE A 135 -11.44 -18.34 -2.89
N GLY A 136 -11.17 -17.98 -4.15
CA GLY A 136 -12.22 -17.43 -5.03
C GLY A 136 -12.65 -16.01 -4.67
N VAL A 137 -11.89 -15.29 -3.85
CA VAL A 137 -12.11 -13.88 -3.48
C VAL A 137 -11.11 -12.99 -4.21
N PRO A 138 -11.52 -11.87 -4.84
CA PRO A 138 -10.59 -10.94 -5.49
C PRO A 138 -9.63 -10.28 -4.49
N LEU A 139 -8.38 -10.02 -4.91
CA LEU A 139 -7.35 -9.37 -4.08
C LEU A 139 -7.84 -8.04 -3.48
N ILE A 140 -8.48 -7.20 -4.29
CA ILE A 140 -9.14 -5.96 -3.82
C ILE A 140 -10.18 -6.16 -2.72
N VAL A 141 -10.93 -7.28 -2.70
CA VAL A 141 -11.93 -7.57 -1.66
C VAL A 141 -11.24 -8.02 -0.37
N SER A 142 -10.19 -8.84 -0.47
CA SER A 142 -9.31 -9.17 0.67
C SER A 142 -8.72 -7.91 1.29
N LEU A 143 -8.19 -7.02 0.46
CA LEU A 143 -7.59 -5.74 0.87
C LEU A 143 -8.60 -4.78 1.52
N GLN A 144 -9.82 -4.69 0.99
CA GLN A 144 -10.90 -3.92 1.62
C GLN A 144 -11.34 -4.50 2.98
N ARG A 145 -11.16 -5.82 3.21
CA ARG A 145 -11.54 -6.51 4.46
C ARG A 145 -10.48 -6.41 5.55
N SER A 146 -9.24 -6.80 5.27
CA SER A 146 -8.16 -6.94 6.26
C SER A 146 -7.22 -5.74 6.32
N GLY A 147 -7.19 -4.91 5.26
CA GLY A 147 -6.15 -3.93 5.02
C GLY A 147 -4.87 -4.51 4.41
N GLN A 148 -4.86 -5.80 4.04
CA GLN A 148 -3.74 -6.48 3.39
C GLN A 148 -4.16 -7.15 2.07
N THR A 149 -3.32 -7.01 1.04
CA THR A 149 -3.62 -7.48 -0.33
C THR A 149 -3.66 -9.01 -0.44
N LEU A 150 -2.76 -9.70 0.25
CA LEU A 150 -2.86 -11.15 0.47
C LEU A 150 -3.50 -11.41 1.85
N PRO A 151 -4.46 -12.33 1.97
CA PRO A 151 -4.98 -12.78 3.26
C PRO A 151 -3.85 -13.28 4.18
N THR A 152 -3.97 -13.04 5.48
CA THR A 152 -2.93 -13.33 6.49
C THR A 152 -2.50 -14.79 6.46
N CYS A 153 -3.45 -15.72 6.34
CA CYS A 153 -3.19 -17.15 6.17
C CYS A 153 -2.24 -17.47 5.00
N ILE A 154 -2.35 -16.76 3.87
CA ILE A 154 -1.47 -16.94 2.69
C ILE A 154 -0.08 -16.34 2.95
N GLN A 155 0.00 -15.18 3.62
CA GLN A 155 1.28 -14.60 4.06
C GLN A 155 2.00 -15.50 5.07
N MET A 156 1.25 -16.11 5.99
CA MET A 156 1.75 -17.07 6.97
C MET A 156 2.20 -18.37 6.30
N ALA A 157 1.46 -18.89 5.32
CA ALA A 157 1.88 -20.05 4.53
C ALA A 157 3.22 -19.82 3.81
N LEU A 158 3.38 -18.67 3.15
CA LEU A 158 4.63 -18.27 2.49
C LEU A 158 5.78 -18.04 3.49
N SER A 159 5.48 -17.47 4.65
CA SER A 159 6.47 -17.26 5.72
C SER A 159 6.91 -18.57 6.40
N TRP A 160 5.98 -19.50 6.59
CA TRP A 160 6.27 -20.84 7.10
C TRP A 160 7.09 -21.66 6.10
N LEU A 161 6.77 -21.59 4.80
CA LEU A 161 7.58 -22.21 3.75
C LEU A 161 9.01 -21.63 3.69
N ARG A 162 9.15 -20.31 3.86
CA ARG A 162 10.47 -19.65 3.96
C ARG A 162 11.28 -20.13 5.16
N ALA A 163 10.64 -20.38 6.30
CA ALA A 163 11.33 -20.80 7.52
C ALA A 163 11.61 -22.31 7.59
N ASN A 164 10.78 -23.15 6.96
CA ASN A 164 10.78 -24.61 7.18
C ASN A 164 10.92 -25.47 5.92
N ALA A 165 10.98 -24.89 4.71
CA ALA A 165 10.86 -25.66 3.47
C ALA A 165 11.80 -25.25 2.31
N LEU A 166 12.76 -24.33 2.51
CA LEU A 166 13.65 -23.87 1.44
C LEU A 166 14.66 -24.95 0.97
N ASP A 167 14.86 -26.01 1.75
CA ASP A 167 15.69 -27.19 1.43
C ASP A 167 14.92 -28.28 0.65
N GLN A 168 13.58 -28.24 0.66
CA GLN A 168 12.74 -29.38 0.26
C GLN A 168 12.81 -29.69 -1.24
N VAL A 169 13.49 -30.79 -1.57
CA VAL A 169 13.77 -31.23 -2.95
C VAL A 169 12.48 -31.33 -3.77
N GLY A 170 12.29 -30.40 -4.70
CA GLY A 170 11.12 -30.33 -5.58
C GLY A 170 9.92 -29.56 -5.03
N LEU A 171 10.09 -28.59 -4.12
CA LEU A 171 9.04 -27.66 -3.69
C LEU A 171 8.29 -27.06 -4.90
N PHE A 172 6.95 -26.90 -4.81
CA PHE A 172 6.05 -26.54 -5.93
C PHE A 172 5.99 -27.49 -7.14
N ARG A 173 6.96 -28.39 -7.35
CA ARG A 173 6.97 -29.39 -8.42
C ARG A 173 6.35 -30.72 -8.00
N LYS A 174 6.71 -31.24 -6.82
CA LYS A 174 6.08 -32.43 -6.22
C LYS A 174 4.67 -32.07 -5.74
N PRO A 175 3.63 -32.88 -6.04
CA PRO A 175 2.29 -32.63 -5.56
C PRO A 175 2.15 -32.95 -4.07
N GLY A 176 1.30 -32.20 -3.37
CA GLY A 176 0.83 -32.53 -2.04
C GLY A 176 -0.32 -33.52 -2.04
N VAL A 177 -0.71 -33.99 -0.86
CA VAL A 177 -1.82 -34.95 -0.70
C VAL A 177 -3.16 -34.21 -0.69
N ARG A 178 -4.00 -34.46 -1.70
CA ARG A 178 -5.26 -33.75 -1.96
C ARG A 178 -6.17 -33.56 -0.74
N SER A 179 -6.32 -34.59 0.11
CA SER A 179 -7.15 -34.52 1.32
C SER A 179 -6.57 -33.58 2.38
N ARG A 180 -5.24 -33.57 2.56
CA ARG A 180 -4.54 -32.67 3.50
C ARG A 180 -4.56 -31.24 2.96
N ILE A 181 -4.36 -31.02 1.67
CA ILE A 181 -4.53 -29.70 1.04
C ILE A 181 -5.96 -29.17 1.24
N GLN A 182 -6.99 -30.00 1.02
CA GLN A 182 -8.37 -29.59 1.25
C GLN A 182 -8.66 -29.25 2.72
N LYS A 183 -8.03 -29.96 3.68
CA LYS A 183 -8.08 -29.60 5.10
C LYS A 183 -7.43 -28.23 5.35
N LEU A 184 -6.25 -27.96 4.80
CA LEU A 184 -5.57 -26.65 4.93
C LEU A 184 -6.41 -25.51 4.36
N LYS A 185 -7.07 -25.70 3.21
CA LYS A 185 -8.01 -24.72 2.64
C LYS A 185 -9.20 -24.47 3.58
N SER A 186 -9.78 -25.53 4.15
CA SER A 186 -10.88 -25.41 5.11
C SER A 186 -10.47 -24.71 6.41
N MET A 187 -9.23 -24.93 6.88
CA MET A 187 -8.67 -24.20 8.02
C MET A 187 -8.49 -22.72 7.69
N ALA A 188 -7.93 -22.39 6.52
CA ALA A 188 -7.70 -21.00 6.11
C ALA A 188 -9.01 -20.19 5.95
N GLU A 189 -10.11 -20.83 5.51
CA GLU A 189 -11.44 -20.21 5.42
C GLU A 189 -12.17 -20.05 6.77
N SER A 190 -11.77 -20.78 7.82
CA SER A 190 -12.47 -20.79 9.12
C SER A 190 -11.68 -20.16 10.27
N GLN A 191 -10.35 -20.24 10.24
CA GLN A 191 -9.44 -19.71 11.27
C GLN A 191 -8.84 -18.34 10.88
N GLY A 192 -8.86 -17.98 9.58
CA GLY A 192 -8.42 -16.68 9.11
C GLY A 192 -6.98 -16.32 9.51
N ASP A 193 -6.85 -15.39 10.45
CA ASP A 193 -5.57 -14.89 10.96
C ASP A 193 -4.92 -15.82 12.02
N GLU A 194 -5.65 -16.81 12.55
CA GLU A 194 -5.21 -17.70 13.64
C GLU A 194 -4.64 -19.05 13.17
N ILE A 195 -4.53 -19.26 11.86
CA ILE A 195 -4.10 -20.56 11.30
C ILE A 195 -2.64 -20.92 11.65
N ASN A 196 -2.43 -22.13 12.14
CA ASN A 196 -1.08 -22.68 12.37
C ASN A 196 -0.69 -23.69 11.27
N TYR A 197 0.54 -23.57 10.77
CA TYR A 197 1.15 -24.47 9.77
C TYR A 197 2.19 -25.43 10.36
N GLU A 198 2.42 -25.42 11.68
CA GLU A 198 3.23 -26.43 12.36
C GLU A 198 2.70 -27.86 12.11
N GLY A 199 3.63 -28.82 11.97
CA GLY A 199 3.34 -30.21 11.62
C GLY A 199 2.82 -30.45 10.20
N GLN A 200 2.51 -29.42 9.42
CA GLN A 200 2.03 -29.56 8.05
C GLN A 200 3.19 -29.93 7.09
N GLN A 201 2.84 -30.50 5.94
CA GLN A 201 3.83 -30.98 4.97
C GLN A 201 4.12 -29.91 3.91
N ALA A 202 5.40 -29.68 3.60
CA ALA A 202 5.85 -28.62 2.70
C ALA A 202 5.13 -28.61 1.33
N PHE A 203 4.97 -29.79 0.71
CA PHE A 203 4.29 -29.91 -0.58
C PHE A 203 2.78 -29.62 -0.50
N ASP A 204 2.12 -29.89 0.63
CA ASP A 204 0.70 -29.58 0.80
C ASP A 204 0.48 -28.07 0.94
N VAL A 205 1.32 -27.38 1.72
CA VAL A 205 1.26 -25.91 1.88
C VAL A 205 1.62 -25.20 0.57
N ALA A 206 2.63 -25.70 -0.15
CA ALA A 206 3.01 -25.20 -1.49
C ALA A 206 1.89 -25.40 -2.54
N ASP A 207 1.21 -26.55 -2.53
CA ASP A 207 0.06 -26.80 -3.40
C ASP A 207 -1.17 -25.98 -3.02
N MET A 208 -1.40 -25.72 -1.74
CA MET A 208 -2.44 -24.79 -1.26
C MET A 208 -2.18 -23.37 -1.78
N VAL A 209 -0.93 -22.88 -1.72
CA VAL A 209 -0.53 -21.57 -2.26
C VAL A 209 -0.72 -21.50 -3.78
N LYS A 210 -0.37 -22.54 -4.55
CA LYS A 210 -0.71 -22.60 -5.99
C LYS A 210 -2.21 -22.54 -6.24
N GLN A 211 -2.99 -23.29 -5.44
CA GLN A 211 -4.46 -23.29 -5.55
C GLN A 211 -5.06 -21.93 -5.22
N TYR A 212 -4.51 -21.18 -4.26
CA TYR A 212 -4.95 -19.82 -3.96
C TYR A 212 -4.88 -18.91 -5.19
N PHE A 213 -3.70 -18.80 -5.83
CA PHE A 213 -3.54 -17.94 -7.01
C PHE A 213 -4.34 -18.42 -8.22
N ARG A 214 -4.42 -19.74 -8.44
CA ARG A 214 -5.19 -20.34 -9.54
C ARG A 214 -6.70 -20.19 -9.39
N GLU A 215 -7.20 -20.02 -8.17
CA GLU A 215 -8.63 -19.86 -7.87
C GLU A 215 -9.05 -18.40 -7.73
N LEU A 216 -8.15 -17.42 -7.94
CA LEU A 216 -8.54 -16.00 -8.03
C LEU A 216 -9.52 -15.77 -9.19
N PRO A 217 -10.61 -14.97 -9.01
CA PRO A 217 -11.58 -14.69 -10.08
C PRO A 217 -11.00 -13.97 -11.32
N GLU A 218 -9.84 -13.33 -11.17
CA GLU A 218 -8.99 -12.86 -12.26
C GLU A 218 -7.55 -13.27 -11.93
N ALA A 219 -6.80 -13.77 -12.92
CA ALA A 219 -5.45 -14.29 -12.72
C ALA A 219 -4.49 -13.21 -12.15
N LEU A 220 -3.40 -13.61 -11.48
CA LEU A 220 -2.50 -12.65 -10.82
C LEU A 220 -1.94 -11.61 -11.80
N LEU A 221 -1.57 -12.01 -13.01
CA LEU A 221 -1.11 -11.10 -14.08
C LEU A 221 -2.25 -10.41 -14.86
N THR A 222 -3.49 -10.51 -14.38
CA THR A 222 -4.77 -10.10 -15.01
C THR A 222 -5.04 -10.80 -16.34
N ASN A 223 -6.31 -10.86 -16.74
CA ASN A 223 -6.68 -11.53 -17.98
C ASN A 223 -6.12 -10.77 -19.20
N LYS A 224 -6.15 -9.43 -19.18
CA LYS A 224 -5.64 -8.59 -20.28
C LYS A 224 -4.10 -8.51 -20.35
N LEU A 225 -3.43 -8.34 -19.22
CA LEU A 225 -1.97 -8.18 -19.23
C LEU A 225 -1.25 -9.53 -19.36
N SER A 226 -1.90 -10.68 -19.07
CA SER A 226 -1.37 -12.01 -19.44
C SER A 226 -1.04 -12.10 -20.94
N ASP A 227 -1.99 -11.80 -21.82
CA ASP A 227 -1.76 -11.77 -23.28
C ASP A 227 -0.66 -10.77 -23.67
N THR A 228 -0.55 -9.65 -22.94
CA THR A 228 0.46 -8.60 -23.18
C THR A 228 1.87 -9.10 -22.83
N PHE A 229 2.05 -9.67 -21.63
CA PHE A 229 3.31 -10.26 -21.17
C PHE A 229 3.76 -11.41 -22.08
N ILE A 230 2.82 -12.22 -22.57
CA ILE A 230 3.10 -13.32 -23.51
C ILE A 230 3.52 -12.77 -24.87
N ALA A 231 2.81 -11.78 -25.43
CA ALA A 231 3.17 -11.14 -26.70
C ALA A 231 4.56 -10.46 -26.64
N ILE A 232 4.94 -9.84 -25.52
CA ILE A 232 6.32 -9.34 -25.30
C ILE A 232 7.36 -10.45 -25.51
N PHE A 233 7.15 -11.63 -24.92
CA PHE A 233 8.10 -12.74 -25.03
C PHE A 233 8.03 -13.50 -26.37
N GLN A 234 6.95 -13.37 -27.13
CA GLN A 234 6.80 -13.91 -28.48
C GLN A 234 7.37 -13.00 -29.58
N HIS A 235 7.29 -11.68 -29.43
CA HIS A 235 7.49 -10.74 -30.54
C HIS A 235 8.50 -9.60 -30.28
N VAL A 236 8.64 -9.14 -29.04
CA VAL A 236 9.55 -8.01 -28.73
C VAL A 236 11.01 -8.52 -28.72
N PRO A 237 11.97 -7.80 -29.33
CA PRO A 237 13.40 -8.12 -29.28
C PRO A 237 13.91 -8.21 -27.84
N VAL A 238 14.86 -9.12 -27.57
CA VAL A 238 15.33 -9.43 -26.21
C VAL A 238 15.79 -8.19 -25.43
N SER A 239 16.46 -7.25 -26.10
CA SER A 239 16.92 -5.97 -25.54
C SER A 239 15.81 -5.06 -25.00
N LEU A 240 14.59 -5.16 -25.53
CA LEU A 240 13.45 -4.31 -25.13
C LEU A 240 12.46 -5.03 -24.19
N ARG A 241 12.67 -6.32 -23.88
CA ARG A 241 11.74 -7.11 -23.06
C ARG A 241 11.64 -6.62 -21.62
N ILE A 242 12.74 -6.15 -21.03
CA ILE A 242 12.77 -5.66 -19.64
C ILE A 242 11.99 -4.35 -19.53
N GLU A 243 12.23 -3.38 -20.42
CA GLU A 243 11.47 -2.12 -20.47
C GLU A 243 9.97 -2.37 -20.72
N ALA A 244 9.63 -3.18 -21.71
CA ALA A 244 8.24 -3.50 -22.01
C ALA A 244 7.53 -4.21 -20.84
N MET A 245 8.22 -5.15 -20.18
CA MET A 245 7.70 -5.86 -19.01
C MET A 245 7.56 -4.93 -17.80
N GLN A 246 8.49 -4.02 -17.56
CA GLN A 246 8.35 -2.98 -16.52
C GLN A 246 7.17 -2.04 -16.81
N CYS A 247 7.00 -1.61 -18.06
CA CYS A 247 5.85 -0.81 -18.45
C CYS A 247 4.52 -1.56 -18.22
N ALA A 248 4.45 -2.85 -18.57
CA ALA A 248 3.27 -3.69 -18.32
C ALA A 248 3.02 -3.91 -16.80
N LEU A 249 4.06 -4.09 -15.99
CA LEU A 249 3.97 -4.16 -14.52
C LEU A 249 3.43 -2.85 -13.92
N LEU A 250 3.85 -1.68 -14.42
CA LEU A 250 3.30 -0.39 -14.01
C LEU A 250 1.80 -0.26 -14.33
N LEU A 251 1.29 -0.97 -15.34
CA LEU A 251 -0.12 -0.95 -15.72
C LEU A 251 -1.02 -1.93 -14.93
N LEU A 252 -0.45 -2.92 -14.23
CA LEU A 252 -1.22 -3.81 -13.34
C LEU A 252 -2.01 -3.01 -12.28
N PRO A 253 -3.17 -3.53 -11.81
CA PRO A 253 -3.80 -3.07 -10.57
C PRO A 253 -2.82 -3.13 -9.40
N ASP A 254 -2.91 -2.19 -8.45
CA ASP A 254 -1.97 -2.07 -7.33
C ASP A 254 -1.95 -3.31 -6.43
N ASP A 255 -3.10 -3.93 -6.20
CA ASP A 255 -3.28 -5.18 -5.45
C ASP A 255 -2.68 -6.38 -6.20
N HIS A 256 -2.90 -6.49 -7.52
CA HIS A 256 -2.24 -7.51 -8.33
C HIS A 256 -0.70 -7.34 -8.37
N ARG A 257 -0.23 -6.10 -8.52
CA ARG A 257 1.21 -5.75 -8.55
C ARG A 257 1.90 -6.03 -7.22
N GLU A 258 1.25 -5.75 -6.10
CA GLU A 258 1.76 -6.00 -4.74
C GLU A 258 1.79 -7.49 -4.40
N ALA A 259 0.71 -8.24 -4.68
CA ALA A 259 0.69 -9.70 -4.50
C ALA A 259 1.76 -10.40 -5.34
N LEU A 260 1.97 -9.92 -6.58
CA LEU A 260 3.05 -10.39 -7.46
C LEU A 260 4.43 -10.10 -6.88
N HIS A 261 4.69 -8.90 -6.33
CA HIS A 261 5.99 -8.58 -5.75
C HIS A 261 6.37 -9.51 -4.58
N HIS A 262 5.43 -9.74 -3.66
CA HIS A 262 5.60 -10.64 -2.52
C HIS A 262 5.91 -12.08 -2.97
N LEU A 263 5.17 -12.56 -3.98
CA LEU A 263 5.39 -13.89 -4.54
C LEU A 263 6.74 -14.00 -5.26
N LEU A 264 7.12 -13.04 -6.11
CA LEU A 264 8.37 -13.08 -6.86
C LEU A 264 9.61 -13.02 -5.95
N GLN A 265 9.57 -12.20 -4.90
CA GLN A 265 10.61 -12.17 -3.85
C GLN A 265 10.80 -13.56 -3.23
N PHE A 266 9.70 -14.20 -2.78
CA PHE A 266 9.73 -15.56 -2.22
C PHE A 266 10.22 -16.62 -3.23
N LEU A 267 9.78 -16.56 -4.49
CA LEU A 267 10.24 -17.49 -5.52
C LEU A 267 11.72 -17.31 -5.86
N SER A 268 12.26 -16.09 -5.76
CA SER A 268 13.70 -15.85 -5.87
C SER A 268 14.48 -16.43 -4.68
N GLU A 269 13.92 -16.43 -3.48
CA GLU A 269 14.53 -17.06 -2.30
C GLU A 269 14.56 -18.59 -2.45
N VAL A 270 13.47 -19.21 -2.92
CA VAL A 270 13.45 -20.65 -3.25
C VAL A 270 14.47 -20.96 -4.36
N ALA A 271 14.55 -20.12 -5.40
CA ALA A 271 15.50 -20.29 -6.50
C ALA A 271 16.98 -20.12 -6.08
N ALA A 272 17.27 -19.31 -5.07
CA ALA A 272 18.63 -19.20 -4.51
C ALA A 272 19.09 -20.49 -3.81
N HIS A 273 18.15 -21.25 -3.25
CA HIS A 273 18.39 -22.55 -2.60
C HIS A 273 18.35 -23.74 -3.59
N ALA A 274 18.36 -23.48 -4.90
CA ALA A 274 18.34 -24.49 -5.96
C ALA A 274 19.42 -25.59 -5.86
N PRO A 275 20.66 -25.35 -5.37
CA PRO A 275 21.64 -26.43 -5.17
C PRO A 275 21.14 -27.55 -4.23
N THR A 276 20.35 -27.19 -3.22
CA THR A 276 19.74 -28.15 -2.29
C THR A 276 18.38 -28.62 -2.80
N ASN A 277 17.45 -27.70 -3.04
CA ASN A 277 16.04 -28.04 -3.31
C ASN A 277 15.73 -28.41 -4.78
N GLN A 278 16.71 -28.30 -5.69
CA GLN A 278 16.58 -28.63 -7.11
C GLN A 278 15.48 -27.84 -7.87
N MET A 279 15.08 -26.67 -7.36
CA MET A 279 14.05 -25.79 -7.93
C MET A 279 14.65 -24.45 -8.37
N THR A 280 15.30 -24.47 -9.54
CA THR A 280 15.74 -23.24 -10.23
C THR A 280 14.54 -22.33 -10.55
N ALA A 281 14.79 -21.05 -10.82
CA ALA A 281 13.77 -20.11 -11.29
C ALA A 281 13.02 -20.59 -12.55
N SER A 282 13.65 -21.43 -13.39
CA SER A 282 13.02 -22.04 -14.57
C SER A 282 12.08 -23.20 -14.18
N ASN A 283 12.53 -24.07 -13.25
CA ASN A 283 11.68 -25.13 -12.70
C ASN A 283 10.45 -24.54 -12.00
N LEU A 284 10.62 -23.41 -11.29
CA LEU A 284 9.53 -22.68 -10.65
C LEU A 284 8.60 -22.01 -11.67
N SER A 285 9.13 -21.37 -12.74
CA SER A 285 8.27 -20.69 -13.72
C SER A 285 7.35 -21.66 -14.46
N VAL A 286 7.85 -22.84 -14.84
CA VAL A 286 7.04 -23.93 -15.42
C VAL A 286 5.97 -24.44 -14.43
N CYS A 287 6.28 -24.56 -13.14
CA CYS A 287 5.32 -25.06 -12.14
C CYS A 287 4.24 -24.03 -11.75
N LEU A 288 4.52 -22.74 -11.86
CA LEU A 288 3.65 -21.67 -11.33
C LEU A 288 2.93 -20.85 -12.39
N ALA A 289 3.44 -20.71 -13.61
CA ALA A 289 2.72 -20.00 -14.68
C ALA A 289 1.27 -20.52 -14.89
N PRO A 290 0.97 -21.84 -14.80
CA PRO A 290 -0.39 -22.39 -14.81
C PRO A 290 -1.36 -21.83 -13.75
N SER A 291 -0.86 -21.08 -12.75
CA SER A 291 -1.62 -20.47 -11.66
C SER A 291 -1.58 -18.93 -11.66
N LEU A 292 -0.72 -18.29 -12.49
CA LEU A 292 -0.49 -16.85 -12.46
C LEU A 292 -0.93 -16.09 -13.73
N PHE A 293 -0.88 -16.76 -14.89
CA PHE A 293 -1.42 -16.23 -16.15
C PHE A 293 -2.88 -16.63 -16.35
N HIS A 294 -3.62 -15.84 -17.12
CA HIS A 294 -4.86 -16.29 -17.72
C HIS A 294 -4.55 -17.14 -18.94
N TRP A 295 -4.99 -18.40 -18.90
CA TRP A 295 -4.82 -19.35 -19.98
C TRP A 295 -6.07 -19.35 -20.84
N THR A 296 -6.00 -18.70 -22.00
CA THR A 296 -7.14 -18.50 -22.91
C THR A 296 -7.49 -19.77 -23.68
N THR A 297 -7.78 -20.88 -22.97
CA THR A 297 -8.36 -22.12 -23.52
C THR A 297 -9.85 -21.94 -23.83
N ALA A 298 -10.15 -20.93 -24.64
CA ALA A 298 -11.44 -20.75 -25.31
C ALA A 298 -11.25 -21.10 -26.79
N PRO A 299 -12.06 -22.01 -27.38
CA PRO A 299 -11.94 -22.33 -28.79
C PRO A 299 -12.37 -21.12 -29.64
N LEU A 300 -11.43 -20.58 -30.42
CA LEU A 300 -11.67 -19.49 -31.36
C LEU A 300 -12.65 -19.94 -32.45
N SER A 301 -13.89 -19.42 -32.36
CA SER A 301 -15.01 -19.60 -33.29
C SER A 301 -15.66 -20.99 -33.33
N ARG A 302 -16.99 -21.02 -33.16
CA ARG A 302 -17.86 -22.13 -33.60
C ARG A 302 -18.10 -22.06 -35.10
N SER A 303 -17.05 -22.16 -35.92
CA SER A 303 -17.16 -22.21 -37.38
C SER A 303 -16.11 -23.15 -37.99
N ALA A 304 -16.31 -24.44 -37.74
CA ALA A 304 -15.74 -25.54 -38.51
C ALA A 304 -16.72 -26.72 -38.42
N SER A 305 -16.91 -27.44 -39.53
CA SER A 305 -17.81 -28.59 -39.60
C SER A 305 -17.28 -29.80 -38.80
N VAL A 306 -18.19 -30.68 -38.41
CA VAL A 306 -17.87 -31.91 -37.67
C VAL A 306 -16.97 -32.81 -38.52
N SER A 307 -15.84 -33.25 -37.96
CA SER A 307 -14.96 -34.27 -38.54
C SER A 307 -14.24 -35.01 -37.41
N PRO A 308 -14.77 -36.17 -36.94
CA PRO A 308 -14.36 -36.79 -35.69
C PRO A 308 -13.09 -37.67 -35.83
N ARG A 309 -12.00 -37.12 -36.39
CA ARG A 309 -10.69 -37.80 -36.50
C ARG A 309 -9.51 -36.81 -36.40
N ARG A 310 -9.07 -36.49 -35.17
CA ARG A 310 -7.72 -35.98 -34.88
C ARG A 310 -7.19 -36.56 -33.56
N ASN A 311 -5.89 -36.77 -33.50
CA ASN A 311 -5.24 -37.59 -32.46
C ASN A 311 -5.30 -36.96 -31.06
N HIS A 312 -5.45 -37.81 -30.04
CA HIS A 312 -5.26 -37.41 -28.65
C HIS A 312 -3.76 -37.18 -28.34
N GLY A 313 -3.45 -36.14 -27.56
CA GLY A 313 -2.20 -36.05 -26.79
C GLY A 313 -1.23 -34.91 -27.13
N VAL A 314 -1.27 -34.34 -28.34
CA VAL A 314 -0.31 -33.30 -28.76
C VAL A 314 -0.96 -31.90 -28.73
N PRO A 315 -0.42 -30.92 -27.96
CA PRO A 315 -0.88 -29.53 -27.99
C PRO A 315 -0.67 -28.87 -29.36
N ASP A 316 -1.52 -27.91 -29.72
CA ASP A 316 -1.32 -27.05 -30.90
C ASP A 316 0.05 -26.32 -30.77
N PRO A 317 0.92 -26.32 -31.80
CA PRO A 317 2.16 -25.54 -31.82
C PRO A 317 2.00 -24.08 -31.38
N ARG A 318 0.84 -23.44 -31.64
CA ARG A 318 0.53 -22.09 -31.14
C ARG A 318 0.37 -22.05 -29.61
N GLN A 319 -0.33 -23.04 -29.04
CA GLN A 319 -0.46 -23.20 -27.59
C GLN A 319 0.90 -23.51 -26.96
N LEU A 320 1.73 -24.36 -27.58
CA LEU A 320 3.08 -24.65 -27.11
C LEU A 320 3.97 -23.39 -27.08
N GLY A 321 3.88 -22.54 -28.11
CA GLY A 321 4.56 -21.24 -28.15
C GLY A 321 4.03 -20.21 -27.15
N HIS A 322 2.73 -20.24 -26.83
CA HIS A 322 2.11 -19.42 -25.79
C HIS A 322 2.57 -19.86 -24.39
N ASN A 323 2.55 -21.17 -24.10
CA ASN A 323 3.05 -21.75 -22.86
C ASN A 323 4.54 -21.43 -22.65
N LYS A 324 5.38 -21.61 -23.67
CA LYS A 324 6.81 -21.26 -23.58
C LYS A 324 7.01 -19.78 -23.25
N ALA A 325 6.33 -18.87 -23.95
CA ALA A 325 6.47 -17.43 -23.70
C ALA A 325 6.01 -17.02 -22.29
N ALA A 326 4.97 -17.64 -21.74
CA ALA A 326 4.57 -17.46 -20.33
C ALA A 326 5.63 -17.98 -19.34
N HIS A 327 6.25 -19.13 -19.61
CA HIS A 327 7.34 -19.69 -18.79
C HIS A 327 8.61 -18.81 -18.83
N ASP A 328 8.98 -18.34 -20.02
CA ASP A 328 10.14 -17.45 -20.23
C ASP A 328 9.89 -16.07 -19.59
N CYS A 329 8.66 -15.56 -19.66
CA CYS A 329 8.26 -14.33 -18.97
C CYS A 329 8.33 -14.46 -17.44
N LEU A 330 7.75 -15.51 -16.85
CA LEU A 330 7.81 -15.70 -15.40
C LEU A 330 9.23 -16.02 -14.90
N LEU A 331 10.07 -16.67 -15.71
CA LEU A 331 11.50 -16.80 -15.44
C LEU A 331 12.20 -15.43 -15.34
N ALA A 332 11.90 -14.50 -16.25
CA ALA A 332 12.43 -13.15 -16.23
C ALA A 332 11.87 -12.31 -15.07
N LEU A 333 10.57 -12.44 -14.76
CA LEU A 333 9.95 -11.83 -13.58
C LEU A 333 10.63 -12.28 -12.27
N ILE A 334 10.86 -13.59 -12.08
CA ILE A 334 11.52 -14.11 -10.87
C ILE A 334 12.96 -13.60 -10.77
N LYS A 335 13.74 -13.68 -11.85
CA LYS A 335 15.15 -13.25 -11.84
C LYS A 335 15.33 -11.74 -11.60
N ASN A 336 14.49 -10.91 -12.22
CA ASN A 336 14.75 -9.47 -12.31
C ASN A 336 13.80 -8.62 -11.43
N HIS A 337 13.06 -9.23 -10.50
CA HIS A 337 12.02 -8.55 -9.70
C HIS A 337 12.50 -7.25 -9.02
N ARG A 338 13.74 -7.19 -8.52
CA ARG A 338 14.29 -5.99 -7.85
C ARG A 338 14.42 -4.80 -8.80
N GLU A 339 14.91 -5.05 -10.00
CA GLU A 339 15.03 -4.05 -11.08
C GLU A 339 13.64 -3.66 -11.60
N LEU A 340 12.79 -4.64 -11.90
CA LEU A 340 11.48 -4.40 -12.49
C LEU A 340 10.54 -3.55 -11.61
N PHE A 341 10.68 -3.62 -10.29
CA PHE A 341 9.93 -2.81 -9.33
C PHE A 341 10.66 -1.51 -8.91
N THR A 342 11.72 -1.13 -9.64
CA THR A 342 12.55 0.07 -9.45
C THR A 342 12.64 0.87 -10.74
N ILE A 343 12.24 2.14 -10.71
CA ILE A 343 12.18 3.00 -11.88
C ILE A 343 13.53 3.67 -12.10
N CYS A 344 14.13 3.46 -13.27
CA CYS A 344 15.38 4.10 -13.65
C CYS A 344 15.22 5.61 -13.87
N ASP A 345 16.29 6.36 -13.61
CA ASP A 345 16.25 7.83 -13.59
C ASP A 345 16.04 8.44 -14.99
N GLU A 346 16.31 7.70 -16.06
CA GLU A 346 15.95 8.07 -17.44
C GLU A 346 14.42 8.20 -17.60
N LEU A 347 13.64 7.25 -17.05
CA LEU A 347 12.18 7.28 -17.10
C LEU A 347 11.59 8.36 -16.16
N LEU A 348 12.26 8.63 -15.03
CA LEU A 348 11.89 9.72 -14.13
C LEU A 348 12.18 11.09 -14.76
N ALA A 349 13.30 11.24 -15.47
CA ALA A 349 13.64 12.46 -16.19
C ALA A 349 12.59 12.81 -17.26
N GLN A 350 12.10 11.80 -18.00
CA GLN A 350 11.05 11.94 -19.02
C GLN A 350 9.66 12.31 -18.46
N CYS A 351 9.44 12.21 -17.15
CA CYS A 351 8.13 12.46 -16.53
C CYS A 351 7.88 13.92 -16.11
N HIS A 352 8.92 14.76 -16.00
CA HIS A 352 8.82 16.20 -15.68
C HIS A 352 7.81 16.53 -14.56
N PHE A 353 7.89 15.82 -13.42
CA PHE A 353 6.95 16.00 -12.31
C PHE A 353 6.93 17.46 -11.80
N SER A 354 5.74 17.98 -11.50
CA SER A 354 5.61 19.18 -10.66
C SER A 354 5.58 18.80 -9.18
N TYR A 355 5.81 19.77 -8.29
CA TYR A 355 5.69 19.58 -6.83
C TYR A 355 4.33 18.95 -6.44
N MET A 356 3.25 19.31 -7.14
CA MET A 356 1.90 18.74 -6.93
C MET A 356 1.84 17.23 -7.21
N GLU A 357 2.62 16.73 -8.17
CA GLU A 357 2.82 15.29 -8.32
C GLU A 357 3.68 14.75 -7.19
N GLU A 358 4.86 15.31 -6.90
CA GLU A 358 5.83 14.75 -5.95
C GLU A 358 5.28 14.64 -4.51
N SER A 359 4.35 15.53 -4.14
CA SER A 359 3.66 15.53 -2.84
C SER A 359 4.64 15.66 -1.66
N VAL A 360 5.56 16.62 -1.73
CA VAL A 360 6.55 16.91 -0.69
C VAL A 360 5.88 17.70 0.46
N PRO A 361 6.19 17.44 1.73
CA PRO A 361 5.71 18.25 2.85
C PRO A 361 6.59 19.51 3.02
N VAL A 362 5.99 20.65 3.35
CA VAL A 362 6.71 21.88 3.72
C VAL A 362 7.38 21.73 5.09
N ALA A 363 8.38 22.58 5.38
CA ALA A 363 8.95 22.69 6.73
C ALA A 363 7.91 23.19 7.74
N LEU A 364 8.13 22.92 9.04
CA LEU A 364 7.26 23.40 10.12
C LEU A 364 7.15 24.94 10.15
N GLU A 365 8.24 25.61 9.78
CA GLU A 365 8.41 27.06 9.74
C GLU A 365 7.74 27.69 8.52
N GLU A 366 7.64 26.95 7.42
CA GLU A 366 6.98 27.33 6.16
C GLU A 366 5.45 27.12 6.21
N LEU A 367 4.96 26.29 7.14
CA LEU A 367 3.55 25.87 7.19
C LEU A 367 2.61 27.03 7.60
N GLY A 368 1.81 27.48 6.64
CA GLY A 368 0.84 28.57 6.81
C GLY A 368 1.22 29.86 6.09
N ALA A 369 2.46 29.97 5.58
CA ALA A 369 2.98 31.20 4.98
C ALA A 369 2.14 31.73 3.81
N GLU A 370 1.60 30.85 2.95
CA GLU A 370 0.68 31.21 1.84
C GLU A 370 -0.61 31.93 2.31
N LEU A 371 -0.97 31.80 3.59
CA LEU A 371 -2.14 32.44 4.22
C LEU A 371 -1.76 33.63 5.13
N GLN A 372 -0.50 34.08 5.09
CA GLN A 372 0.09 35.07 6.01
C GLN A 372 -0.09 34.66 7.49
N GLN A 373 0.13 33.37 7.77
CA GLN A 373 -0.04 32.74 9.08
C GLN A 373 1.17 31.87 9.44
N ASP A 374 1.37 31.66 10.74
CA ASP A 374 2.24 30.59 11.23
C ASP A 374 1.49 29.24 11.27
N TRP A 375 2.19 28.19 11.71
CA TRP A 375 1.60 26.87 11.85
C TRP A 375 0.41 26.83 12.83
N ARG A 376 0.34 27.74 13.82
CA ARG A 376 -0.81 27.84 14.73
C ARG A 376 -2.03 28.37 14.00
N GLY A 377 -1.88 29.44 13.23
CA GLY A 377 -2.93 29.98 12.37
C GLY A 377 -3.46 28.91 11.42
N TYR A 378 -2.56 28.18 10.75
CA TYR A 378 -2.93 27.07 9.86
C TYR A 378 -3.72 25.96 10.58
N LEU A 379 -3.24 25.48 11.74
CA LEU A 379 -3.95 24.45 12.50
C LEU A 379 -5.29 24.95 13.03
N TYR A 380 -5.40 26.20 13.48
CA TYR A 380 -6.65 26.81 13.93
C TYR A 380 -7.66 26.95 12.78
N ALA A 381 -7.21 27.34 11.58
CA ALA A 381 -8.02 27.36 10.37
C ALA A 381 -8.50 25.95 10.00
N CYS A 382 -7.64 24.94 10.12
CA CYS A 382 -7.98 23.53 9.89
C CYS A 382 -9.00 22.98 10.91
N GLN A 383 -8.87 23.32 12.19
CA GLN A 383 -9.84 22.96 13.24
C GLN A 383 -11.20 23.62 12.96
N SER A 384 -11.19 24.90 12.59
CA SER A 384 -12.40 25.66 12.24
C SER A 384 -13.09 25.10 11.00
N ALA A 385 -12.31 24.71 9.99
CA ALA A 385 -12.80 24.05 8.78
C ALA A 385 -13.39 22.66 9.07
N LEU A 386 -12.75 21.84 9.91
CA LEU A 386 -13.26 20.54 10.37
C LEU A 386 -14.64 20.69 11.02
N MET A 387 -14.78 21.61 11.99
CA MET A 387 -16.05 21.85 12.70
C MET A 387 -17.18 22.26 11.75
N LYS A 388 -16.86 22.93 10.64
CA LYS A 388 -17.83 23.27 9.59
C LYS A 388 -18.14 22.06 8.70
N GLU A 389 -17.12 21.46 8.09
CA GLU A 389 -17.25 20.44 7.05
C GLU A 389 -17.84 19.12 7.57
N ALA A 390 -17.56 18.73 8.82
CA ALA A 390 -18.18 17.56 9.44
C ALA A 390 -19.71 17.69 9.57
N ARG A 391 -20.22 18.92 9.72
CA ARG A 391 -21.67 19.22 9.78
C ARG A 391 -22.32 19.41 8.40
N GLU A 392 -21.56 19.43 7.30
CA GLU A 392 -22.10 19.52 5.94
C GLU A 392 -22.71 18.15 5.51
N LYS A 393 -24.04 18.04 5.64
CA LYS A 393 -24.76 16.78 5.39
C LYS A 393 -24.82 16.34 3.92
N SER A 394 -24.73 17.25 2.94
CA SER A 394 -25.05 16.92 1.53
C SER A 394 -24.19 17.58 0.43
N ARG A 395 -23.58 18.75 0.63
CA ARG A 395 -22.97 19.50 -0.48
C ARG A 395 -21.60 18.95 -0.91
N GLY A 396 -21.60 18.11 -1.95
CA GLY A 396 -20.39 17.60 -2.62
C GLY A 396 -19.78 16.34 -2.02
N TRP A 397 -20.41 15.76 -1.00
CA TRP A 397 -20.08 14.42 -0.50
C TRP A 397 -20.82 13.36 -1.31
N VAL A 398 -20.09 12.37 -1.81
CA VAL A 398 -20.64 11.15 -2.44
C VAL A 398 -20.59 10.04 -1.41
N ASN A 399 -21.76 9.51 -1.04
CA ASN A 399 -21.85 8.41 -0.08
C ASN A 399 -21.47 7.07 -0.73
N VAL A 400 -20.91 6.18 0.09
CA VAL A 400 -20.60 4.79 -0.22
C VAL A 400 -21.41 3.91 0.74
N SER A 401 -21.69 2.66 0.37
CA SER A 401 -22.33 1.70 1.27
C SER A 401 -21.57 1.62 2.60
N SER A 402 -22.27 1.72 3.73
CA SER A 402 -21.68 1.57 5.06
C SER A 402 -21.11 0.16 5.23
N TRP A 403 -20.04 0.06 6.03
CA TRP A 403 -19.26 -1.17 6.17
C TRP A 403 -18.71 -1.28 7.60
N MET A 404 -18.79 -2.47 8.20
CA MET A 404 -18.53 -2.69 9.64
C MET A 404 -19.26 -1.69 10.58
N ASN A 405 -20.49 -1.28 10.25
CA ASN A 405 -21.22 -0.21 10.95
C ASN A 405 -20.44 1.12 11.02
N VAL A 406 -19.70 1.44 9.95
CA VAL A 406 -19.05 2.73 9.72
C VAL A 406 -19.65 3.33 8.44
N ASP A 407 -20.15 4.56 8.55
CA ASP A 407 -20.62 5.33 7.40
C ASP A 407 -19.43 5.83 6.59
N MET A 408 -19.52 5.77 5.26
CA MET A 408 -18.43 6.11 4.35
C MET A 408 -18.88 7.10 3.28
N SER A 409 -18.07 8.13 3.04
CA SER A 409 -18.30 9.11 1.97
C SER A 409 -16.99 9.74 1.49
N TYR A 410 -16.96 10.28 0.27
CA TYR A 410 -15.80 10.98 -0.28
C TYR A 410 -16.17 12.28 -0.99
N LYS A 411 -15.20 13.18 -1.14
CA LYS A 411 -15.31 14.48 -1.80
C LYS A 411 -14.07 14.69 -2.68
N LYS A 412 -14.26 15.15 -3.92
CA LYS A 412 -13.13 15.61 -4.75
C LYS A 412 -12.70 16.98 -4.23
N VAL A 413 -11.39 17.19 -4.05
CA VAL A 413 -10.82 18.50 -3.74
C VAL A 413 -10.42 19.17 -5.05
N GLY A 414 -10.64 20.48 -5.16
CA GLY A 414 -10.37 21.27 -6.38
C GLY A 414 -8.96 21.85 -6.46
N ASP A 415 -7.98 21.23 -5.79
CA ASP A 415 -6.62 21.76 -5.62
C ASP A 415 -5.57 21.17 -6.59
N GLY A 416 -6.01 20.30 -7.51
CA GLY A 416 -5.17 19.62 -8.50
C GLY A 416 -4.58 18.29 -8.03
N HIS A 417 -4.50 18.04 -6.71
CA HIS A 417 -3.92 16.80 -6.18
C HIS A 417 -4.89 15.61 -6.37
N PRO A 418 -4.44 14.46 -6.91
CA PRO A 418 -5.35 13.39 -7.36
C PRO A 418 -6.14 12.70 -6.23
N LEU A 419 -5.77 12.88 -4.96
CA LEU A 419 -6.42 12.23 -3.83
C LEU A 419 -7.73 12.90 -3.44
N ARG A 420 -8.76 12.07 -3.22
CA ARG A 420 -10.05 12.49 -2.64
C ARG A 420 -9.92 12.67 -1.14
N LEU A 421 -10.67 13.62 -0.57
CA LEU A 421 -10.92 13.66 0.87
C LEU A 421 -11.98 12.60 1.19
N TRP A 422 -11.70 11.71 2.13
CA TRP A 422 -12.65 10.72 2.64
C TRP A 422 -13.19 11.17 4.00
N ARG A 423 -14.46 10.86 4.27
CA ARG A 423 -15.13 11.02 5.57
C ARG A 423 -15.67 9.66 5.99
N VAL A 424 -15.19 9.17 7.13
CA VAL A 424 -15.72 7.97 7.79
C VAL A 424 -16.28 8.33 9.17
N SER A 425 -17.36 7.67 9.60
CA SER A 425 -18.05 7.99 10.85
C SER A 425 -18.61 6.74 11.54
N THR A 426 -18.47 6.64 12.86
CA THR A 426 -19.13 5.60 13.69
C THR A 426 -19.37 6.11 15.11
N ASP A 427 -20.21 5.40 15.86
CA ASP A 427 -20.41 5.65 17.29
C ASP A 427 -19.56 4.69 18.14
N VAL A 428 -19.02 5.19 19.24
CA VAL A 428 -18.13 4.48 20.16
C VAL A 428 -18.62 4.63 21.59
N GLU A 429 -18.51 3.56 22.37
CA GLU A 429 -18.97 3.48 23.76
C GLU A 429 -17.88 4.00 24.70
N ALA A 430 -17.59 5.30 24.56
CA ALA A 430 -16.60 6.04 25.33
C ALA A 430 -16.91 7.56 25.36
N PRO A 431 -16.56 8.29 26.44
CA PRO A 431 -16.55 9.75 26.46
C PRO A 431 -15.59 10.38 25.43
N PRO A 432 -15.81 11.64 25.00
CA PRO A 432 -14.99 12.27 23.96
C PRO A 432 -13.50 12.39 24.31
N THR A 433 -13.19 12.61 25.59
CA THR A 433 -11.83 12.78 26.13
C THR A 433 -11.05 11.47 26.17
N GLU A 434 -11.70 10.36 26.52
CA GLU A 434 -11.10 9.02 26.46
C GLU A 434 -10.86 8.59 25.00
N LEU A 435 -11.83 8.86 24.12
CA LEU A 435 -11.71 8.56 22.70
C LEU A 435 -10.62 9.42 22.02
N LEU A 436 -10.46 10.68 22.46
CA LEU A 436 -9.33 11.54 22.09
C LEU A 436 -7.99 10.93 22.55
N HIS A 437 -7.91 10.45 23.79
CA HIS A 437 -6.71 9.80 24.33
C HIS A 437 -6.35 8.52 23.55
N ARG A 438 -7.34 7.67 23.25
CA ARG A 438 -7.17 6.44 22.46
C ARG A 438 -6.52 6.70 21.10
N VAL A 439 -6.94 7.75 20.41
CA VAL A 439 -6.38 8.12 19.10
C VAL A 439 -4.99 8.75 19.23
N LEU A 440 -4.78 9.67 20.18
CA LEU A 440 -3.51 10.40 20.32
C LEU A 440 -2.37 9.55 20.91
N ARG A 441 -2.65 8.69 21.90
CA ARG A 441 -1.64 8.10 22.80
C ARG A 441 -1.62 6.56 22.81
N GLU A 442 -2.68 5.92 22.33
CA GLU A 442 -2.87 4.46 22.46
C GLU A 442 -3.04 3.76 21.10
N ARG A 443 -2.41 4.28 20.04
CA ARG A 443 -2.48 3.75 18.67
C ARG A 443 -2.11 2.27 18.57
N GLN A 444 -1.23 1.78 19.44
CA GLN A 444 -0.86 0.37 19.56
C GLN A 444 -2.04 -0.58 19.89
N LEU A 445 -3.18 -0.06 20.38
CA LEU A 445 -4.37 -0.85 20.71
C LEU A 445 -5.33 -1.05 19.51
N TRP A 446 -5.20 -0.26 18.44
CA TRP A 446 -6.12 -0.29 17.29
C TRP A 446 -5.44 -0.32 15.92
N ASP A 447 -4.16 0.02 15.82
CA ASP A 447 -3.35 -0.13 14.62
C ASP A 447 -2.36 -1.30 14.78
N PRO A 448 -2.71 -2.52 14.32
CA PRO A 448 -1.82 -3.67 14.42
C PRO A 448 -0.57 -3.55 13.52
N SER A 449 -0.54 -2.58 12.59
CA SER A 449 0.63 -2.31 11.75
C SER A 449 1.67 -1.41 12.42
N LEU A 450 1.35 -0.77 13.55
CA LEU A 450 2.26 0.14 14.25
C LEU A 450 3.51 -0.60 14.76
N LEU A 451 4.69 -0.18 14.29
CA LEU A 451 5.99 -0.74 14.66
C LEU A 451 6.70 0.11 15.72
N LYS A 452 6.83 1.42 15.44
CA LYS A 452 7.56 2.40 16.27
C LYS A 452 6.83 3.73 16.29
N TRP A 453 6.94 4.47 17.39
CA TRP A 453 6.45 5.86 17.49
C TRP A 453 7.23 6.68 18.52
N ARG A 454 7.26 8.00 18.32
CA ARG A 454 7.77 8.99 19.28
C ARG A 454 7.06 10.33 19.13
N VAL A 455 7.01 11.10 20.21
CA VAL A 455 6.93 12.57 20.08
C VAL A 455 8.33 13.02 19.66
N VAL A 456 8.42 13.80 18.58
CA VAL A 456 9.69 14.39 18.13
C VAL A 456 9.95 15.66 18.94
N THR A 457 8.98 16.58 18.93
CA THR A 457 9.08 17.87 19.63
C THR A 457 7.72 18.27 20.16
N ARG A 458 7.62 18.63 21.44
CA ARG A 458 6.40 19.23 22.01
C ARG A 458 6.48 20.74 21.82
N LEU A 459 5.55 21.31 21.06
CA LEU A 459 5.52 22.74 20.75
C LEU A 459 4.68 23.50 21.81
N GLU A 460 3.55 22.92 22.18
CA GLU A 460 2.59 23.48 23.15
C GLU A 460 1.97 22.34 23.99
N PRO A 461 1.24 22.62 25.09
CA PRO A 461 0.56 21.58 25.86
C PRO A 461 -0.36 20.69 25.00
N ASN A 462 -0.97 21.28 23.97
CA ASN A 462 -1.92 20.65 23.05
C ASN A 462 -1.46 20.61 21.56
N ALA A 463 -0.16 20.81 21.28
CA ALA A 463 0.41 20.67 19.94
C ALA A 463 1.83 20.07 19.97
N GLU A 464 2.11 19.12 19.08
CA GLU A 464 3.41 18.42 19.00
C GLU A 464 3.72 17.96 17.57
N VAL A 465 5.00 17.84 17.25
CA VAL A 465 5.48 17.04 16.13
C VAL A 465 5.60 15.59 16.60
N PHE A 466 4.94 14.68 15.88
CA PHE A 466 4.85 13.26 16.22
C PHE A 466 5.27 12.41 15.02
N GLN A 467 6.05 11.35 15.27
CA GLN A 467 6.52 10.43 14.24
C GLN A 467 6.06 9.01 14.54
N TYR A 468 5.57 8.30 13.52
CA TYR A 468 5.20 6.90 13.62
C TYR A 468 5.49 6.10 12.35
N LEU A 469 5.83 4.83 12.55
CA LEU A 469 6.19 3.87 11.50
C LEU A 469 5.17 2.73 11.47
N THR A 470 4.55 2.50 10.32
CA THR A 470 3.62 1.38 10.08
C THR A 470 4.22 0.34 9.14
N ALA A 471 4.05 -0.94 9.45
CA ALA A 471 4.45 -2.06 8.61
C ALA A 471 3.79 -2.03 7.22
N SER A 472 4.37 -2.77 6.28
CA SER A 472 3.79 -3.10 4.98
C SER A 472 4.18 -4.53 4.62
N MET A 473 3.43 -5.17 3.71
CA MET A 473 3.74 -6.53 3.30
C MET A 473 5.07 -6.56 2.54
N SER A 474 6.05 -7.33 3.05
CA SER A 474 7.37 -7.50 2.43
C SER A 474 7.25 -7.89 0.94
N PRO A 475 8.10 -7.40 0.03
CA PRO A 475 9.26 -6.53 0.26
C PRO A 475 8.94 -5.02 0.25
N ILE A 476 7.67 -4.61 0.40
CA ILE A 476 7.33 -3.18 0.43
C ILE A 476 7.87 -2.54 1.74
N PRO A 477 8.64 -1.44 1.64
CA PRO A 477 9.13 -0.69 2.80
C PRO A 477 8.03 -0.25 3.77
N ALA A 478 8.35 -0.27 5.07
CA ALA A 478 7.50 0.32 6.10
C ALA A 478 7.27 1.82 5.83
N LYS A 479 6.10 2.35 6.20
CA LYS A 479 5.69 3.73 5.93
C LYS A 479 5.89 4.60 7.16
N ASP A 480 6.72 5.63 7.01
CA ASP A 480 7.10 6.55 8.08
C ASP A 480 6.42 7.90 7.91
N TYR A 481 5.71 8.34 8.95
CA TYR A 481 4.93 9.57 8.94
C TYR A 481 5.43 10.49 10.03
N CYS A 482 6.01 11.63 9.64
CA CYS A 482 6.20 12.79 10.50
C CYS A 482 4.99 13.70 10.32
N VAL A 483 4.32 14.06 11.42
CA VAL A 483 3.14 14.94 11.43
C VAL A 483 3.22 15.98 12.52
N LEU A 484 2.92 17.23 12.17
CA LEU A 484 2.48 18.23 13.13
C LEU A 484 1.04 17.91 13.50
N ARG A 485 0.73 17.80 14.79
CA ARG A 485 -0.63 17.58 15.27
C ARG A 485 -1.00 18.47 16.46
N SER A 486 -2.23 18.97 16.44
CA SER A 486 -2.85 19.69 17.55
C SER A 486 -4.21 19.09 17.90
N TRP A 487 -4.63 19.29 19.15
CA TRP A 487 -5.94 18.89 19.64
C TRP A 487 -6.57 19.97 20.53
N ARG A 488 -7.89 19.89 20.69
CA ARG A 488 -8.65 20.69 21.68
C ARG A 488 -9.74 19.82 22.30
N THR A 489 -9.86 19.90 23.62
CA THR A 489 -10.99 19.38 24.41
C THR A 489 -12.08 20.44 24.57
N GLU A 490 -13.21 20.07 25.15
CA GLU A 490 -14.21 20.99 25.74
C GLU A 490 -14.72 22.09 24.79
N LEU A 491 -14.78 21.80 23.49
CA LEU A 491 -15.47 22.65 22.53
C LEU A 491 -16.98 22.60 22.78
N ALA A 492 -17.73 23.51 22.13
CA ALA A 492 -19.17 23.61 22.25
C ALA A 492 -19.87 22.24 22.21
N LYS A 493 -20.68 21.95 23.24
CA LYS A 493 -21.33 20.65 23.53
C LYS A 493 -20.41 19.51 23.96
N GLY A 494 -19.24 19.81 24.55
CA GLY A 494 -18.29 18.81 25.03
C GLY A 494 -17.50 18.11 23.92
N ALA A 495 -17.46 18.71 22.73
CA ALA A 495 -16.79 18.11 21.57
C ALA A 495 -15.26 18.22 21.69
N CYS A 496 -14.55 17.25 21.10
CA CYS A 496 -13.09 17.24 21.01
C CYS A 496 -12.65 17.16 19.54
N VAL A 497 -11.50 17.75 19.22
CA VAL A 497 -10.90 17.68 17.87
C VAL A 497 -9.43 17.31 17.90
N ILE A 498 -8.99 16.67 16.82
CA ILE A 498 -7.57 16.50 16.43
C ILE A 498 -7.42 17.00 14.99
N VAL A 499 -6.33 17.70 14.71
CA VAL A 499 -5.86 18.00 13.35
C VAL A 499 -4.40 17.59 13.25
N GLU A 500 -4.09 16.75 12.27
CA GLU A 500 -2.74 16.29 11.93
C GLU A 500 -2.46 16.58 10.44
N THR A 501 -1.23 17.01 10.16
CA THR A 501 -0.69 17.33 8.82
C THR A 501 0.78 16.92 8.76
N SER A 502 1.26 16.42 7.61
CA SER A 502 2.69 16.16 7.46
C SER A 502 3.51 17.43 7.35
N VAL A 503 4.68 17.43 7.99
CA VAL A 503 5.71 18.47 7.94
C VAL A 503 7.09 17.85 7.81
N GLU A 504 8.02 18.55 7.17
CA GLU A 504 9.45 18.33 7.34
C GLU A 504 9.92 18.94 8.68
N HIS A 505 10.83 18.24 9.37
CA HIS A 505 11.39 18.65 10.66
C HIS A 505 12.77 18.00 10.83
N ALA A 506 13.78 18.75 11.29
CA ALA A 506 15.18 18.31 11.30
C ALA A 506 15.42 17.00 12.07
N GLU A 507 14.81 16.86 13.25
CA GLU A 507 14.86 15.61 14.02
C GLU A 507 13.94 14.50 13.48
N GLY A 508 12.98 14.84 12.62
CA GLY A 508 11.90 13.96 12.14
C GLY A 508 12.27 13.05 10.96
N GLN A 509 13.57 12.80 10.74
CA GLN A 509 14.11 12.08 9.57
C GLN A 509 13.48 10.69 9.39
N VAL A 510 13.43 10.22 8.13
CA VAL A 510 12.85 8.93 7.77
C VAL A 510 13.63 7.80 8.44
N LEU A 511 12.93 6.96 9.22
CA LEU A 511 13.57 5.84 9.91
C LEU A 511 14.13 4.82 8.90
N SER A 512 15.34 4.32 9.18
CA SER A 512 16.16 3.53 8.24
C SER A 512 15.38 2.41 7.52
N GLY A 513 15.38 2.44 6.19
CA GLY A 513 14.65 1.48 5.34
C GLY A 513 13.14 1.75 5.18
N GLY A 514 12.62 2.86 5.73
CA GLY A 514 11.24 3.30 5.55
C GLY A 514 11.03 4.21 4.33
N VAL A 515 9.76 4.46 4.00
CA VAL A 515 9.31 5.41 2.97
C VAL A 515 8.42 6.48 3.61
N ARG A 516 8.70 7.76 3.34
CA ARG A 516 7.90 8.91 3.82
C ARG A 516 6.47 8.86 3.26
N GLY A 517 5.49 8.57 4.11
CA GLY A 517 4.08 8.81 3.83
C GLY A 517 3.69 10.27 4.14
N ILE A 518 2.64 10.77 3.50
CA ILE A 518 2.26 12.20 3.48
C ILE A 518 0.81 12.38 3.92
N VAL A 519 0.60 12.95 5.10
CA VAL A 519 -0.73 13.29 5.62
C VAL A 519 -1.14 14.68 5.12
N LEU A 520 -1.92 14.72 4.04
CA LEU A 520 -2.49 15.96 3.49
C LEU A 520 -3.64 16.49 4.38
N ALA A 521 -4.36 15.57 5.03
CA ALA A 521 -5.24 15.85 6.16
C ALA A 521 -5.52 14.54 6.93
N SER A 522 -5.35 14.57 8.25
CA SER A 522 -6.00 13.62 9.17
C SER A 522 -6.67 14.46 10.26
N ARG A 523 -8.00 14.49 10.27
CA ARG A 523 -8.77 15.40 11.14
C ARG A 523 -9.91 14.64 11.79
N TYR A 524 -9.90 14.55 13.12
CA TYR A 524 -10.92 13.85 13.90
C TYR A 524 -11.81 14.86 14.61
N LEU A 525 -13.12 14.74 14.45
CA LEU A 525 -14.12 15.37 15.30
C LEU A 525 -14.79 14.28 16.16
N ILE A 526 -14.88 14.53 17.46
CA ILE A 526 -15.54 13.65 18.42
C ILE A 526 -16.63 14.46 19.13
N GLU A 527 -17.90 14.11 18.95
CA GLU A 527 -19.07 14.77 19.55
C GLU A 527 -19.86 13.77 20.43
N PRO A 528 -20.32 14.12 21.64
CA PRO A 528 -21.24 13.27 22.40
C PRO A 528 -22.51 12.95 21.61
N CYS A 529 -22.92 11.68 21.58
CA CYS A 529 -24.17 11.23 20.94
C CYS A 529 -25.20 10.64 21.92
N GLY A 530 -24.92 10.69 23.22
CA GLY A 530 -25.83 10.28 24.31
C GLY A 530 -25.44 8.95 24.95
N SER A 531 -26.00 8.65 26.12
CA SER A 531 -25.83 7.36 26.83
C SER A 531 -24.37 6.90 27.00
N GLY A 532 -23.46 7.83 27.33
CA GLY A 532 -22.01 7.56 27.47
C GLY A 532 -21.25 7.38 26.15
N LYS A 533 -21.91 7.53 25.00
CA LYS A 533 -21.34 7.30 23.67
C LYS A 533 -20.89 8.59 22.99
N SER A 534 -19.87 8.48 22.15
CA SER A 534 -19.36 9.54 21.30
C SER A 534 -19.38 9.13 19.84
N ARG A 535 -19.82 10.04 18.97
CA ARG A 535 -19.67 9.92 17.52
C ARG A 535 -18.28 10.41 17.13
N ILE A 536 -17.50 9.55 16.48
CA ILE A 536 -16.21 9.92 15.89
C ILE A 536 -16.33 10.03 14.37
N ILE A 537 -15.92 11.18 13.83
CA ILE A 537 -15.86 11.48 12.41
C ILE A 537 -14.40 11.73 12.05
N HIS A 538 -13.84 10.96 11.12
CA HIS A 538 -12.50 11.17 10.59
C HIS A 538 -12.57 11.67 9.15
N LEU A 539 -12.05 12.88 8.91
CA LEU A 539 -11.76 13.40 7.58
C LEU A 539 -10.29 13.05 7.25
N SER A 540 -10.08 12.26 6.20
CA SER A 540 -8.78 11.66 5.89
C SER A 540 -8.40 11.79 4.42
N ARG A 541 -7.15 12.22 4.18
CA ARG A 541 -6.50 12.33 2.87
C ARG A 541 -5.00 12.14 3.08
N VAL A 542 -4.49 10.94 2.79
CA VAL A 542 -3.08 10.57 3.01
C VAL A 542 -2.54 9.91 1.76
N ASP A 543 -1.37 10.33 1.29
CA ASP A 543 -0.59 9.55 0.33
C ASP A 543 0.34 8.59 1.09
N MET A 544 0.03 7.31 1.04
CA MET A 544 0.81 6.22 1.62
C MET A 544 2.06 5.88 0.78
N LYS A 545 2.23 6.50 -0.40
CA LYS A 545 3.19 6.17 -1.47
C LYS A 545 3.07 4.73 -2.03
N GLY A 546 3.40 4.54 -3.29
CA GLY A 546 3.37 3.25 -3.99
C GLY A 546 2.01 2.81 -4.52
N ARG A 547 1.01 3.70 -4.49
CA ARG A 547 -0.40 3.43 -4.83
C ARG A 547 -0.89 4.38 -5.92
N THR A 548 -1.58 3.88 -6.93
CA THR A 548 -2.20 4.73 -7.97
C THR A 548 -3.46 5.47 -7.46
N PRO A 549 -3.89 6.56 -8.11
CA PRO A 549 -5.16 7.23 -7.76
C PRO A 549 -6.38 6.30 -7.80
N GLU A 550 -6.35 5.26 -8.65
CA GLU A 550 -7.46 4.32 -8.77
C GLU A 550 -7.56 3.35 -7.59
N TRP A 551 -6.43 3.03 -6.95
CA TRP A 551 -6.43 2.34 -5.66
C TRP A 551 -7.03 3.23 -4.55
N TYR A 552 -6.65 4.51 -4.48
CA TYR A 552 -7.23 5.44 -3.53
C TYR A 552 -8.73 5.69 -3.75
N ASN A 553 -9.20 5.62 -5.01
CA ASN A 553 -10.62 5.72 -5.38
C ASN A 553 -11.47 4.54 -4.85
N LYS A 554 -10.87 3.36 -4.66
CA LYS A 554 -11.57 2.09 -4.40
C LYS A 554 -11.33 1.51 -3.00
N THR A 555 -10.16 1.73 -2.44
CA THR A 555 -9.68 0.99 -1.26
C THR A 555 -9.51 1.87 -0.03
N TYR A 556 -8.96 3.07 -0.20
CA TYR A 556 -8.51 3.90 0.93
C TYR A 556 -9.62 4.24 1.96
N GLY A 557 -10.86 4.46 1.49
CA GLY A 557 -12.01 4.64 2.38
C GLY A 557 -12.31 3.44 3.28
N HIS A 558 -12.10 2.21 2.78
CA HIS A 558 -12.28 0.98 3.58
C HIS A 558 -11.17 0.84 4.63
N LEU A 559 -9.95 1.28 4.33
CA LEU A 559 -8.86 1.34 5.33
C LEU A 559 -9.19 2.32 6.45
N CYS A 560 -9.71 3.51 6.12
CA CYS A 560 -10.17 4.48 7.11
C CYS A 560 -11.29 3.89 7.99
N ALA A 561 -12.27 3.22 7.38
CA ALA A 561 -13.33 2.55 8.11
C ALA A 561 -12.84 1.37 8.97
N LEU A 562 -11.82 0.63 8.52
CA LEU A 562 -11.19 -0.44 9.29
C LEU A 562 -10.48 0.09 10.54
N TYR A 563 -9.74 1.21 10.42
CA TYR A 563 -9.14 1.86 11.59
C TYR A 563 -10.21 2.39 12.55
N LEU A 564 -11.26 3.05 12.07
CA LEU A 564 -12.37 3.52 12.92
C LEU A 564 -13.11 2.36 13.62
N SER A 565 -13.30 1.25 12.91
CA SER A 565 -13.87 0.01 13.45
C SER A 565 -12.97 -0.61 14.53
N LYS A 566 -11.64 -0.61 14.36
CA LYS A 566 -10.67 -1.07 15.35
C LYS A 566 -10.58 -0.15 16.57
N ILE A 567 -10.61 1.19 16.38
CA ILE A 567 -10.71 2.18 17.46
C ILE A 567 -11.96 1.88 18.31
N ARG A 568 -13.12 1.74 17.68
CA ARG A 568 -14.38 1.39 18.36
C ARG A 568 -14.28 0.05 19.10
N SER A 569 -13.75 -1.00 18.46
CA SER A 569 -13.60 -2.32 19.09
C SER A 569 -12.63 -2.30 20.27
N SER A 570 -11.61 -1.42 20.29
CA SER A 570 -10.67 -1.31 21.42
C SER A 570 -11.29 -0.78 22.72
N PHE A 571 -12.54 -0.29 22.70
CA PHE A 571 -13.29 0.06 23.92
C PHE A 571 -14.19 -1.07 24.42
N LYS A 572 -14.46 -2.09 23.61
CA LYS A 572 -15.24 -3.25 24.04
C LYS A 572 -14.46 -4.02 25.10
N HIS A 573 -14.97 -4.04 26.32
CA HIS A 573 -14.43 -4.87 27.38
C HIS A 573 -14.83 -6.33 27.10
N THR A 574 -13.86 -7.20 26.82
CA THR A 574 -14.05 -8.65 26.90
C THR A 574 -14.23 -9.02 28.36
N ALA A 575 -15.48 -9.21 28.78
CA ALA A 575 -15.82 -9.69 30.10
C ALA A 575 -15.56 -11.20 30.21
N GLU A 576 -14.28 -11.59 30.25
CA GLU A 576 -13.86 -12.91 30.75
C GLU A 576 -13.94 -12.94 32.29
N GLY A 577 -15.14 -12.67 32.81
CA GLY A 577 -15.53 -12.95 34.18
C GLY A 577 -16.38 -14.22 34.20
N PRO A 578 -16.26 -15.08 35.23
CA PRO A 578 -17.11 -16.27 35.33
C PRO A 578 -18.59 -15.85 35.43
N GLU A 579 -19.47 -16.54 34.69
CA GLU A 579 -20.91 -16.30 34.75
C GLU A 579 -21.44 -16.57 36.17
N SER A 580 -21.62 -15.52 36.96
CA SER A 580 -22.34 -15.57 38.23
C SER A 580 -23.83 -15.76 37.95
N LYS A 581 -24.25 -17.01 37.76
CA LYS A 581 -25.66 -17.39 37.65
C LYS A 581 -26.37 -17.07 38.96
N VAL A 582 -27.43 -16.28 38.85
CA VAL A 582 -28.42 -15.94 39.89
C VAL A 582 -29.76 -16.49 39.42
#